data_AF-A0A9X1NCU6-F1
#
_entry.id   AF-A0A9X1NCU6-F1
#
_cell.length_a   1.000
_cell.length_b   1.000
_cell.length_c   1.000
_cell.angle_alpha   90.00
_cell.angle_beta   90.00
_cell.angle_gamma   90.00
#
_symmetry.space_group_name_H-M   'P 1'
#
loop_
_entity.id
_entity.type
_entity.pdbx_description
1 polymer ?
#
loop_
_entity_poly.entity_id
_entity_poly.type
_entity_poly.pdbx_seq_one_letter_code
_entity_poly.pdbx_strand_id
1 'polypeptide(L)'
;MSPLKWRCHRCRFEIADREGVVYCQTWKIHKASTPRNWGERTLAAIFAAADEARWRAAHVACFAEGEGQGYAWDIERLRDVPGLLEFHFHVAEKPWAVGTDLNEFTYAAVKRCWAVAS
;
A
#
# COMPACT_ATOMS: atom_id res chain seq x y z
N MET A 1 12.56 18.52 4.23
CA MET A 1 11.88 17.25 4.60
C MET A 1 12.77 16.09 4.17
N SER A 2 13.10 15.17 5.07
CA SER A 2 13.87 13.97 4.71
C SER A 2 13.05 13.03 3.81
N PRO A 3 13.63 12.45 2.75
CA PRO A 3 12.92 11.56 1.84
C PRO A 3 12.42 10.29 2.57
N LEU A 4 11.27 9.76 2.15
CA LEU A 4 10.79 8.47 2.65
C LEU A 4 11.72 7.39 2.11
N LYS A 5 12.35 6.65 3.01
CA LYS A 5 13.14 5.49 2.65
C LYS A 5 12.21 4.28 2.56
N TRP A 6 11.91 3.88 1.35
CA TRP A 6 11.20 2.63 1.09
C TRP A 6 12.19 1.50 0.89
N ARG A 7 11.82 0.28 1.28
CA ARG A 7 12.59 -0.92 0.97
C ARG A 7 11.81 -1.78 0.00
N CYS A 8 12.48 -2.24 -1.05
CA CYS A 8 11.89 -3.17 -1.99
C CYS A 8 11.58 -4.48 -1.27
N HIS A 9 10.33 -4.92 -1.31
CA HIS A 9 9.91 -6.16 -0.66
C HIS A 9 10.61 -7.40 -1.26
N ARG A 10 11.06 -7.33 -2.53
CA ARG A 10 11.67 -8.44 -3.27
C ARG A 10 13.17 -8.54 -2.98
N CYS A 11 13.94 -7.55 -3.41
CA CYS A 11 15.40 -7.56 -3.29
C CYS A 11 15.92 -6.99 -1.95
N ARG A 12 15.04 -6.44 -1.10
CA ARG A 12 15.34 -5.88 0.23
C ARG A 12 16.22 -4.63 0.24
N PHE A 13 16.69 -4.16 -0.92
CA PHE A 13 17.43 -2.91 -1.05
C PHE A 13 16.53 -1.68 -0.92
N GLU A 14 17.14 -0.55 -0.56
CA GLU A 14 16.47 0.75 -0.52
C GLU A 14 16.02 1.16 -1.93
N ILE A 15 14.82 1.74 -2.02
CA ILE A 15 14.30 2.36 -3.23
C ILE A 15 14.69 3.83 -3.16
N ALA A 16 15.31 4.35 -4.22
CA ALA A 16 15.71 5.75 -4.26
C ALA A 16 14.48 6.68 -4.21
N ASP A 17 14.68 7.92 -3.76
CA ASP A 17 13.58 8.91 -3.72
C ASP A 17 12.97 9.04 -5.12
N ARG A 18 11.63 9.08 -5.18
CA ARG A 18 10.81 9.16 -6.41
C ARG A 18 10.88 7.94 -7.33
N GLU A 19 11.68 6.94 -7.01
CA GLU A 19 11.74 5.71 -7.78
C GLU A 19 10.79 4.66 -7.21
N GLY A 20 10.40 3.70 -8.05
CA GLY A 20 9.63 2.53 -7.64
C GLY A 20 8.13 2.76 -7.51
N VAL A 21 7.46 1.69 -7.12
CA VAL A 21 6.01 1.59 -7.04
C VAL A 21 5.57 1.00 -5.72
N VAL A 22 4.41 1.46 -5.26
CA VAL A 22 3.60 0.80 -4.25
C VAL A 22 2.55 -0.02 -4.98
N TYR A 23 2.44 -1.31 -4.65
CA TYR A 23 1.58 -2.20 -5.41
C TYR A 23 0.93 -3.28 -4.53
N CYS A 24 -0.17 -3.84 -5.01
CA CYS A 24 -0.82 -5.02 -4.46
C CYS A 24 -1.14 -5.99 -5.61
N GLN A 25 -0.88 -7.29 -5.42
CA GLN A 25 -1.07 -8.27 -6.51
C GLN A 25 -2.56 -8.50 -6.80
N THR A 26 -2.94 -8.48 -8.07
CA THR A 26 -4.35 -8.60 -8.48
C THR A 26 -4.98 -9.93 -8.09
N TRP A 27 -4.24 -11.04 -8.17
CA TRP A 27 -4.76 -12.35 -7.73
C TRP A 27 -5.03 -12.40 -6.22
N LYS A 28 -4.23 -11.68 -5.41
CA LYS A 28 -4.44 -11.53 -3.96
C LYS A 28 -5.66 -10.66 -3.68
N ILE A 29 -5.81 -9.56 -4.42
CA ILE A 29 -6.99 -8.71 -4.39
C ILE A 29 -8.26 -9.52 -4.67
N HIS A 30 -8.27 -10.33 -5.73
CA HIS A 30 -9.42 -11.18 -6.07
C HIS A 30 -9.73 -12.21 -4.98
N LYS A 31 -8.71 -12.88 -4.43
CA LYS A 31 -8.88 -13.82 -3.31
C LYS A 31 -9.46 -13.15 -2.06
N ALA A 32 -9.09 -11.90 -1.80
CA ALA A 32 -9.57 -11.13 -0.67
C ALA A 32 -10.94 -10.47 -0.90
N SER A 33 -11.33 -10.21 -2.16
CA SER A 33 -12.56 -9.52 -2.57
C SER A 33 -13.85 -10.35 -2.50
N THR A 34 -13.77 -11.64 -2.14
CA THR A 34 -14.95 -12.43 -1.77
C THR A 34 -15.70 -11.69 -0.67
N PRO A 35 -17.01 -11.36 -0.82
CA PRO A 35 -17.69 -10.42 0.06
C PRO A 35 -17.67 -10.91 1.50
N ARG A 36 -16.77 -10.32 2.31
CA ARG A 36 -16.70 -10.59 3.75
C ARG A 36 -17.71 -9.67 4.42
N ASN A 37 -18.79 -10.24 4.96
CA ASN A 37 -19.88 -9.52 5.62
C ASN A 37 -19.34 -8.47 6.60
N TRP A 38 -19.71 -7.21 6.39
CA TRP A 38 -19.29 -6.09 7.24
C TRP A 38 -19.81 -6.18 8.68
N GLY A 39 -20.86 -6.97 8.92
CA GLY A 39 -21.51 -7.10 10.24
C GLY A 39 -20.73 -7.88 11.29
N GLU A 40 -19.67 -8.62 10.93
CA GLU A 40 -18.97 -9.55 11.83
C GLU A 40 -17.45 -9.36 11.87
N ARG A 41 -16.95 -8.17 11.50
CA ARG A 41 -15.49 -7.93 11.55
C ARG A 41 -15.04 -7.64 12.98
N THR A 42 -14.47 -8.66 13.63
CA THR A 42 -13.60 -8.41 14.78
C THR A 42 -12.31 -7.72 14.30
N LEU A 43 -11.68 -6.92 15.17
CA LEU A 43 -10.36 -6.32 14.88
C LEU A 43 -9.34 -7.38 14.46
N ALA A 44 -9.39 -8.57 15.07
CA ALA A 44 -8.52 -9.69 14.72
C ALA A 44 -8.71 -10.19 13.26
N ALA A 45 -9.95 -10.25 12.77
CA ALA A 45 -10.24 -10.65 11.39
C ALA A 45 -9.77 -9.60 10.37
N ILE A 46 -9.76 -8.31 10.74
CA ILE A 46 -9.19 -7.23 9.92
C ILE A 46 -7.68 -7.41 9.80
N PHE A 47 -6.98 -7.64 10.92
CA PHE A 47 -5.53 -7.86 10.92
C PHE A 47 -5.10 -9.18 10.25
N ALA A 48 -5.91 -10.24 10.30
CA ALA A 48 -5.60 -11.50 9.61
C ALA A 48 -5.79 -11.42 8.08
N ALA A 49 -6.84 -10.71 7.62
CA ALA A 49 -7.08 -10.48 6.20
C ALA A 49 -5.99 -9.63 5.54
N ALA A 50 -5.37 -8.74 6.33
CA ALA A 50 -4.36 -7.82 5.89
C ALA A 50 -3.12 -8.49 5.26
N ASP A 51 -2.80 -9.72 5.65
CA ASP A 51 -1.61 -10.41 5.16
C ASP A 51 -1.79 -10.96 3.72
N GLU A 52 -3.03 -11.23 3.30
CA GLU A 52 -3.30 -11.85 2.01
C GLU A 52 -3.22 -10.87 0.84
N ALA A 53 -3.61 -9.60 1.00
CA ALA A 53 -3.58 -8.56 -0.04
C ALA A 53 -2.91 -7.28 0.46
N ARG A 54 -1.74 -7.45 1.06
CA ARG A 54 -0.90 -6.37 1.58
C ARG A 54 -0.27 -5.55 0.48
N TRP A 55 -0.35 -4.22 0.60
CA TRP A 55 0.37 -3.29 -0.24
C TRP A 55 1.88 -3.33 0.07
N ARG A 56 2.72 -3.24 -0.95
CA ARG A 56 4.19 -3.38 -0.84
C ARG A 56 4.89 -2.37 -1.72
N ALA A 57 6.09 -1.96 -1.32
CA ALA A 57 6.98 -1.18 -2.17
C ALA A 57 7.91 -2.09 -2.99
N ALA A 58 8.21 -1.71 -4.23
CA ALA A 58 9.17 -2.40 -5.09
C ALA A 58 9.89 -1.42 -6.02
N HIS A 59 11.12 -1.75 -6.41
CA HIS A 59 11.70 -1.15 -7.62
C HIS A 59 10.83 -1.51 -8.83
N VAL A 60 10.75 -0.61 -9.82
CA VAL A 60 9.98 -0.85 -11.06
C VAL A 60 10.41 -2.15 -11.74
N ALA A 61 11.73 -2.40 -11.83
CA ALA A 61 12.28 -3.64 -12.37
C ALA A 61 11.86 -4.88 -11.56
N CYS A 62 11.98 -4.81 -10.22
CA CYS A 62 11.57 -5.91 -9.33
C CYS A 62 10.07 -6.22 -9.43
N PHE A 63 9.24 -5.19 -9.67
CA PHE A 63 7.82 -5.35 -9.92
C PHE A 63 7.58 -6.05 -11.26
N ALA A 64 8.19 -5.56 -12.34
CA ALA A 64 8.04 -6.12 -13.69
C ALA A 64 8.40 -7.62 -13.77
N GLU A 65 9.45 -8.06 -13.08
CA GLU A 65 10.01 -9.42 -13.15
C GLU A 65 9.20 -10.51 -12.41
N GLY A 66 8.06 -10.23 -11.81
CA GLY A 66 7.32 -11.27 -11.07
C GLY A 66 6.04 -10.83 -10.39
N GLU A 67 5.80 -9.54 -10.34
CA GLU A 67 4.65 -8.94 -9.66
C GLU A 67 3.82 -8.06 -10.62
N GLY A 68 4.25 -7.92 -11.89
CA GLY A 68 3.74 -7.00 -12.92
C GLY A 68 2.27 -7.18 -13.33
N GLN A 69 1.55 -8.06 -12.65
CA GLN A 69 0.10 -8.20 -12.76
C GLN A 69 -0.63 -7.60 -11.55
N GLY A 70 0.01 -6.74 -10.77
CA GLY A 70 -0.59 -6.04 -9.62
C GLY A 70 -1.18 -4.68 -9.95
N TYR A 71 -2.05 -4.20 -9.07
CA TYR A 71 -2.43 -2.79 -9.02
C TYR A 71 -1.26 -1.99 -8.44
N ALA A 72 -0.75 -1.00 -9.16
CA ALA A 72 0.45 -0.25 -8.79
C ALA A 72 0.23 1.27 -8.82
N TRP A 73 1.01 1.98 -8.01
CA TRP A 73 1.02 3.43 -7.88
C TRP A 73 2.45 3.93 -7.69
N ASP A 74 2.83 5.01 -8.37
CA ASP A 74 4.20 5.51 -8.28
C ASP A 74 4.50 6.09 -6.90
N ILE A 75 5.67 5.74 -6.35
CA ILE A 75 6.12 6.26 -5.04
C ILE A 75 6.25 7.79 -5.06
N GLU A 76 6.58 8.38 -6.21
CA GLU A 76 6.65 9.84 -6.36
C GLU A 76 5.34 10.53 -5.97
N ARG A 77 4.19 9.91 -6.29
CA ARG A 77 2.87 10.45 -5.97
C ARG A 77 2.49 10.31 -4.49
N LEU A 78 3.31 9.62 -3.68
CA LEU A 78 3.08 9.37 -2.25
C LEU A 78 4.04 10.19 -1.36
N ARG A 79 4.69 11.22 -1.92
CA ARG A 79 5.76 11.97 -1.24
C ARG A 79 5.26 12.97 -0.22
N ASP A 80 4.01 13.40 -0.30
CA ASP A 80 3.40 14.35 0.61
C ASP A 80 2.02 13.87 1.10
N VAL A 81 1.46 14.64 2.04
CA VAL A 81 0.17 14.32 2.66
C VAL A 81 -0.96 14.34 1.63
N PRO A 82 -1.08 15.34 0.73
CA PRO A 82 -2.10 15.32 -0.32
C PRO A 82 -2.02 14.08 -1.22
N GLY A 83 -0.84 13.71 -1.70
CA GLY A 83 -0.67 12.53 -2.56
C GLY A 83 -0.96 11.22 -1.84
N LEU A 84 -0.64 11.12 -0.55
CA LEU A 84 -1.03 9.99 0.30
C LEU A 84 -2.54 9.92 0.49
N LEU A 85 -3.22 11.04 0.69
CA LEU A 85 -4.69 11.09 0.81
C LEU A 85 -5.37 10.74 -0.52
N GLU A 86 -4.88 11.28 -1.65
CA GLU A 86 -5.37 10.95 -2.99
C GLU A 86 -5.30 9.44 -3.24
N PHE A 87 -4.16 8.82 -2.93
CA PHE A 87 -4.00 7.38 -2.99
C PHE A 87 -5.02 6.63 -2.13
N HIS A 88 -5.23 7.06 -0.88
CA HIS A 88 -6.20 6.41 0.01
C HIS A 88 -7.62 6.49 -0.54
N PHE A 89 -8.07 7.67 -0.98
CA PHE A 89 -9.41 7.83 -1.56
C PHE A 89 -9.56 7.01 -2.84
N HIS A 90 -8.58 7.09 -3.73
CA HIS A 90 -8.61 6.36 -5.00
C HIS A 90 -8.71 4.85 -4.78
N VAL A 91 -7.97 4.31 -3.81
CA VAL A 91 -8.06 2.89 -3.45
C VAL A 91 -9.40 2.60 -2.78
N ALA A 92 -9.86 3.41 -1.83
CA ALA A 92 -11.11 3.19 -1.10
C ALA A 92 -12.35 3.14 -2.02
N GLU A 93 -12.33 3.83 -3.15
CA GLU A 93 -13.39 3.77 -4.17
C GLU A 93 -13.46 2.42 -4.91
N LYS A 94 -12.43 1.57 -4.80
CA LYS A 94 -12.40 0.30 -5.51
C LYS A 94 -13.18 -0.76 -4.74
N PRO A 95 -14.12 -1.50 -5.37
CA PRO A 95 -14.90 -2.54 -4.69
C PRO A 95 -14.04 -3.60 -4.00
N TRP A 96 -12.84 -3.83 -4.52
CA TRP A 96 -11.90 -4.82 -4.02
C TRP A 96 -11.00 -4.32 -2.88
N ALA A 97 -10.98 -3.02 -2.59
CA ALA A 97 -10.10 -2.42 -1.60
C ALA A 97 -10.38 -2.89 -0.17
N VAL A 98 -11.61 -3.32 0.10
CA VAL A 98 -12.06 -3.91 1.38
C VAL A 98 -11.20 -5.11 1.81
N GLY A 99 -10.62 -5.82 0.83
CA GLY A 99 -9.74 -6.96 1.05
C GLY A 99 -8.27 -6.61 1.25
N THR A 100 -7.87 -5.34 1.08
CA THR A 100 -6.45 -4.93 1.10
C THR A 100 -6.05 -4.23 2.40
N ASP A 101 -4.76 -4.29 2.74
CA ASP A 101 -4.21 -3.59 3.90
C ASP A 101 -3.42 -2.34 3.51
N LEU A 102 -4.01 -1.18 3.78
CA LEU A 102 -3.37 0.13 3.59
C LEU A 102 -2.65 0.64 4.85
N ASN A 103 -2.76 -0.06 5.99
CA ASN A 103 -2.39 0.48 7.31
C ASN A 103 -0.92 0.91 7.39
N GLU A 104 -0.01 0.17 6.74
CA GLU A 104 1.42 0.52 6.71
C GLU A 104 1.65 1.88 6.03
N PHE A 105 0.91 2.18 4.97
CA PHE A 105 0.99 3.45 4.23
C PHE A 105 0.26 4.58 4.95
N THR A 106 -0.91 4.30 5.54
CA THR A 106 -1.64 5.25 6.39
C THR A 106 -0.78 5.67 7.59
N TYR A 107 -0.13 4.71 8.25
CA TYR A 107 0.71 4.98 9.41
C TYR A 107 1.97 5.78 9.03
N ALA A 108 2.59 5.46 7.89
CA ALA A 108 3.69 6.26 7.35
C ALA A 108 3.28 7.72 7.05
N ALA A 109 2.07 7.93 6.53
CA ALA A 109 1.50 9.25 6.29
C ALA A 109 1.26 10.02 7.59
N VAL A 110 0.59 9.39 8.57
CA VAL A 110 0.26 10.01 9.87
C VAL A 110 1.52 10.38 10.65
N LYS A 111 2.53 9.50 10.69
CA LYS A 111 3.82 9.82 11.34
C LYS A 111 4.47 11.07 10.76
N ARG A 112 4.35 11.30 9.45
CA ARG A 112 4.90 12.50 8.78
C ARG A 112 4.12 13.76 9.10
N CYS A 113 2.79 13.69 9.15
CA CYS A 113 1.96 14.84 9.57
C CYS A 113 2.33 15.29 10.99
N TRP A 114 2.56 14.35 11.90
CA TRP A 114 2.87 14.65 13.30
C TRP A 114 4.31 15.11 13.52
N ALA A 115 5.29 14.56 12.79
CA ALA A 115 6.69 15.00 12.88
C ALA A 115 6.94 16.42 12.36
N VAL A 116 6.00 17.01 11.61
CA VAL A 116 6.06 18.41 11.13
C VAL A 116 5.34 19.36 12.10
N ALA A 117 4.49 18.84 12.98
CA ALA A 117 3.73 19.61 13.97
C ALA A 117 4.38 19.66 15.37
N SER A 118 5.55 19.03 15.53
CA SER A 118 6.35 18.97 16.78
C SER A 118 7.65 19.74 16.61
#